data_AF-A0A7R9R1Q6-F1
#
_entry.id   AF-A0A7R9R1Q6-F1
#
_cell.length_a   1.000
_cell.length_b   1.000
_cell.length_c   1.000
_cell.angle_alpha   90.00
_cell.angle_beta   90.00
_cell.angle_gamma   90.00
#
_symmetry.space_group_name_H-M   'P 1'
#
loop_
_entity.id
_entity.type
_entity.pdbx_description
1 polymer ?
#
loop_
_entity_poly.entity_id
_entity_poly.type
_entity_poly.pdbx_seq_one_letter_code
_entity_poly.pdbx_strand_id
1 'polypeptide(L)'
;EAYRCGQRVFGENYVQELSVKSVDPLIAEMCPDIEWRLIGHIQTNKINQLLRVERLTAVETIDSQKLAQSLEKALSQRGRALDVMVQINSGQEDVKTGCHFSEAEALVRLIRTQCPHLKLLGLMTVGRLGHDWTDGPNPDFLALIESRRNICLSLGVAEESLKLSFGMTADFEEAIGLGSDEVRVGTAVFGQRKYPIGVLTHGKWDMSRYTDPQYLQLIRDNGLQTLK
;
A
#
# COMPACT_ATOMS: atom_id res chain seq x y z
N GLU A 1 -6.60 -0.21 19.17
CA GLU A 1 -6.06 1.07 19.69
C GLU A 1 -5.83 2.09 18.58
N ALA A 2 -5.06 1.78 17.54
CA ALA A 2 -4.86 2.67 16.38
C ALA A 2 -6.16 3.28 15.82
N TYR A 3 -7.22 2.48 15.68
CA TYR A 3 -8.53 2.97 15.24
C TYR A 3 -9.14 4.03 16.16
N ARG A 4 -9.00 3.87 17.49
CA ARG A 4 -9.45 4.85 18.49
C ARG A 4 -8.64 6.14 18.45
N CYS A 5 -7.40 6.09 17.93
CA CYS A 5 -6.55 7.25 17.71
C CYS A 5 -6.86 7.99 16.39
N GLY A 6 -7.88 7.57 15.64
CA GLY A 6 -8.30 8.20 14.39
C GLY A 6 -7.87 7.46 13.12
N GLN A 7 -7.10 6.38 13.22
CA GLN A 7 -6.75 5.59 12.04
C GLN A 7 -8.01 4.98 11.42
N ARG A 8 -8.16 5.08 10.10
CA ARG A 8 -9.23 4.43 9.35
C ARG A 8 -8.72 3.41 8.36
N VAL A 9 -7.56 3.67 7.76
CA VAL A 9 -7.08 2.84 6.67
C VAL A 9 -6.05 1.82 7.16
N PHE A 10 -6.33 0.55 6.90
CA PHE A 10 -5.51 -0.59 7.28
C PHE A 10 -5.19 -1.43 6.05
N GLY A 11 -3.92 -1.77 5.90
CA GLY A 11 -3.37 -2.52 4.79
C GLY A 11 -3.05 -3.94 5.19
N GLU A 12 -3.41 -4.90 4.36
CA GLU A 12 -2.98 -6.28 4.54
C GLU A 12 -2.15 -6.73 3.33
N ASN A 13 -1.16 -7.59 3.61
CA ASN A 13 -0.34 -8.17 2.55
C ASN A 13 -1.02 -9.39 1.89
N TYR A 14 -1.88 -10.10 2.63
CA TYR A 14 -2.42 -11.37 2.20
C TYR A 14 -3.94 -11.31 2.15
N VAL A 15 -4.51 -11.65 0.98
CA VAL A 15 -5.97 -11.71 0.78
C VAL A 15 -6.65 -12.59 1.84
N GLN A 16 -5.98 -13.67 2.28
CA GLN A 16 -6.52 -14.55 3.30
C GLN A 16 -6.61 -13.87 4.68
N GLU A 17 -5.54 -13.21 5.12
CA GLU A 17 -5.54 -12.44 6.40
C GLU A 17 -6.62 -11.36 6.36
N LEU A 18 -6.70 -10.64 5.24
CA LEU A 18 -7.70 -9.59 5.04
C LEU A 18 -9.14 -10.12 5.06
N SER A 19 -9.38 -11.26 4.40
CA SER A 19 -10.71 -11.89 4.36
C SER A 19 -11.18 -12.33 5.74
N VAL A 20 -10.25 -12.77 6.59
CA VAL A 20 -10.57 -13.19 7.97
C VAL A 20 -10.84 -11.97 8.84
N LYS A 21 -9.97 -10.96 8.81
CA LYS A 21 -10.10 -9.74 9.64
C LYS A 21 -11.33 -8.91 9.27
N SER A 22 -11.67 -8.82 7.99
CA SER A 22 -12.78 -7.98 7.54
C SER A 22 -14.17 -8.47 7.97
N VAL A 23 -14.30 -9.73 8.37
CA VAL A 23 -15.55 -10.32 8.89
C VAL A 23 -15.51 -10.62 10.39
N ASP A 24 -14.45 -10.20 11.07
CA ASP A 24 -14.34 -10.36 12.51
C ASP A 24 -15.43 -9.51 13.21
N PRO A 25 -16.31 -10.11 14.03
CA PRO A 25 -17.42 -9.39 14.65
C PRO A 25 -16.98 -8.24 15.54
N LEU A 26 -15.84 -8.38 16.23
CA LEU A 26 -15.32 -7.34 17.10
C LEU A 26 -14.79 -6.17 16.28
N ILE A 27 -14.11 -6.45 15.16
CA ILE A 27 -13.67 -5.39 14.23
C ILE A 27 -14.89 -4.69 13.62
N ALA A 28 -15.91 -5.43 13.20
CA ALA A 28 -17.12 -4.85 12.62
C ALA A 28 -17.85 -3.93 13.62
N GLU A 29 -17.94 -4.32 14.90
CA GLU A 29 -18.56 -3.53 15.95
C GLU A 29 -17.71 -2.32 16.36
N MET A 30 -16.41 -2.53 16.59
CA MET A 30 -15.53 -1.51 17.15
C MET A 30 -14.96 -0.55 16.11
N CYS A 31 -14.89 -0.97 14.85
CA CYS A 31 -14.27 -0.23 13.75
C CYS A 31 -15.25 -0.06 12.57
N PRO A 32 -16.44 0.53 12.79
CA PRO A 32 -17.53 0.51 11.82
C PRO A 32 -17.24 1.28 10.54
N ASP A 33 -16.23 2.15 10.47
CA ASP A 33 -15.81 2.89 9.27
C ASP A 33 -14.37 2.54 8.83
N ILE A 34 -13.89 1.35 9.20
CA ILE A 34 -12.58 0.84 8.75
C ILE A 34 -12.49 0.78 7.23
N GLU A 35 -11.35 1.16 6.67
CA GLU A 35 -11.04 1.07 5.26
C GLU A 35 -9.91 0.06 5.07
N TRP A 36 -10.17 -0.94 4.23
CA TRP A 36 -9.21 -1.98 3.95
C TRP A 36 -8.50 -1.71 2.64
N ARG A 37 -7.17 -1.87 2.65
CA ARG A 37 -6.36 -1.85 1.43
C ARG A 37 -5.57 -3.13 1.30
N LEU A 38 -5.39 -3.61 0.07
CA LEU A 38 -4.44 -4.68 -0.20
C LEU A 38 -3.12 -4.06 -0.67
N ILE A 39 -2.07 -4.27 0.11
CA ILE A 39 -0.71 -3.74 -0.14
C ILE A 39 0.32 -4.85 -0.41
N GLY A 40 -0.14 -6.09 -0.53
CA GLY A 40 0.68 -7.22 -0.98
C GLY A 40 0.19 -7.79 -2.30
N HIS A 41 1.09 -8.45 -3.01
CA HIS A 41 0.82 -9.03 -4.32
C HIS A 41 -0.40 -9.96 -4.33
N ILE A 42 -1.21 -9.86 -5.38
CA ILE A 42 -2.42 -10.66 -5.57
C ILE A 42 -2.31 -11.61 -6.76
N GLN A 43 -2.55 -12.89 -6.48
CA GLN A 43 -2.77 -13.88 -7.52
C GLN A 43 -4.16 -13.71 -8.14
N THR A 44 -4.29 -13.88 -9.45
CA THR A 44 -5.55 -13.66 -10.18
C THR A 44 -6.70 -14.56 -9.68
N ASN A 45 -6.41 -15.77 -9.21
CA ASN A 45 -7.41 -16.68 -8.63
C ASN A 45 -7.96 -16.20 -7.27
N LYS A 46 -7.30 -15.25 -6.60
CA LYS A 46 -7.73 -14.65 -5.33
C LYS A 46 -8.59 -13.41 -5.49
N ILE A 47 -8.77 -12.88 -6.70
CA ILE A 47 -9.57 -11.67 -6.97
C ILE A 47 -11.00 -11.81 -6.44
N ASN A 48 -11.68 -12.94 -6.72
CA ASN A 48 -13.05 -13.13 -6.26
C ASN A 48 -13.18 -13.21 -4.74
N GLN A 49 -12.15 -13.71 -4.05
CA GLN A 49 -12.09 -13.73 -2.59
C GLN A 49 -11.88 -12.30 -2.07
N LEU A 50 -10.93 -11.57 -2.63
CA LEU A 50 -10.65 -10.17 -2.28
C LEU A 50 -11.89 -9.28 -2.44
N LEU A 51 -12.61 -9.39 -3.55
CA LEU A 51 -13.77 -8.54 -3.83
C LEU A 51 -14.99 -8.82 -2.93
N ARG A 52 -14.96 -9.85 -2.08
CA ARG A 52 -15.95 -10.10 -1.02
C ARG A 52 -15.65 -9.32 0.26
N VAL A 53 -14.44 -8.78 0.40
CA VAL A 53 -14.07 -7.94 1.53
C VAL A 53 -14.90 -6.67 1.49
N GLU A 54 -15.77 -6.51 2.49
CA GLU A 54 -16.49 -5.27 2.72
C GLU A 54 -15.49 -4.17 3.07
N ARG A 55 -15.78 -2.94 2.63
CA ARG A 55 -14.92 -1.76 2.87
C ARG A 55 -13.49 -1.87 2.33
N LEU A 56 -13.24 -2.77 1.37
CA LEU A 56 -12.03 -2.72 0.56
C LEU A 56 -12.06 -1.44 -0.30
N THR A 57 -11.17 -0.50 -0.01
CA THR A 57 -11.09 0.79 -0.71
C THR A 57 -10.07 0.78 -1.82
N ALA A 58 -8.91 0.13 -1.64
CA ALA A 58 -7.87 0.10 -2.66
C ALA A 58 -7.07 -1.21 -2.78
N VAL A 59 -6.46 -1.41 -3.96
CA VAL A 59 -5.39 -2.39 -4.21
C VAL A 59 -4.17 -1.65 -4.74
N GLU A 60 -3.09 -1.62 -3.98
CA GLU A 60 -1.90 -0.82 -4.31
C GLU A 60 -0.86 -1.58 -5.14
N THR A 61 -1.12 -2.86 -5.45
CA THR A 61 -0.14 -3.79 -6.01
C THR A 61 -0.46 -4.27 -7.43
N ILE A 62 -1.04 -3.41 -8.27
CA ILE A 62 -1.29 -3.79 -9.67
C ILE A 62 0.04 -3.75 -10.43
N ASP A 63 0.51 -4.91 -10.86
CA ASP A 63 1.85 -5.08 -11.44
C ASP A 63 1.85 -5.56 -12.90
N SER A 64 0.67 -5.77 -13.48
CA SER A 64 0.57 -6.33 -14.83
C SER A 64 -0.76 -6.01 -15.49
N GLN A 65 -0.75 -5.95 -16.83
CA GLN A 65 -1.96 -5.77 -17.63
C GLN A 65 -2.95 -6.92 -17.39
N LYS A 66 -2.44 -8.15 -17.27
CA LYS A 66 -3.25 -9.34 -16.98
C LYS A 66 -4.01 -9.21 -15.65
N LEU A 67 -3.34 -8.74 -14.60
CA LEU A 67 -3.97 -8.53 -13.30
C LEU A 67 -5.02 -7.42 -13.38
N ALA A 68 -4.68 -6.28 -13.98
CA ALA A 68 -5.60 -5.15 -14.17
C ALA A 68 -6.89 -5.59 -14.90
N GLN A 69 -6.76 -6.25 -16.05
CA GLN A 69 -7.91 -6.74 -16.83
C GLN A 69 -8.73 -7.79 -16.09
N SER A 70 -8.07 -8.68 -15.33
CA SER A 70 -8.77 -9.69 -14.52
C SER A 70 -9.59 -9.04 -13.40
N LEU A 71 -9.03 -8.01 -12.76
CA LEU A 71 -9.69 -7.26 -11.69
C LEU A 71 -10.85 -6.42 -12.24
N GLU A 72 -10.63 -5.70 -13.35
CA GLU A 72 -11.66 -4.97 -14.09
C GLU A 72 -12.85 -5.86 -14.43
N LYS A 73 -12.60 -7.03 -15.04
CA LYS A 73 -13.66 -7.98 -15.38
C LYS A 73 -14.48 -8.40 -14.16
N ALA A 74 -13.82 -8.69 -13.04
CA ALA A 74 -14.48 -9.12 -11.82
C ALA A 74 -15.27 -7.99 -11.13
N LEU A 75 -14.79 -6.75 -11.24
CA LEU A 75 -15.46 -5.55 -10.72
C LEU A 75 -16.67 -5.14 -11.57
N SER A 76 -16.51 -5.18 -12.90
CA SER A 76 -17.59 -4.95 -13.87
C SER A 76 -18.78 -5.90 -13.64
N GLN A 77 -18.51 -7.19 -13.43
CA GLN A 77 -19.54 -8.18 -13.08
C GLN A 77 -20.29 -7.88 -11.77
N ARG A 78 -19.70 -7.06 -10.89
CA ARG A 78 -20.27 -6.66 -9.60
C ARG A 78 -20.83 -5.24 -9.62
N GLY A 79 -20.69 -4.49 -10.71
CA GLY A 79 -21.07 -3.07 -10.79
C GLY A 79 -20.37 -2.20 -9.74
N ARG A 80 -19.14 -2.55 -9.34
CA ARG A 80 -18.38 -1.88 -8.28
C ARG A 80 -17.11 -1.28 -8.86
N ALA A 81 -16.75 -0.07 -8.43
CA ALA A 81 -15.43 0.51 -8.71
C ALA A 81 -14.48 0.31 -7.52
N LEU A 82 -13.19 0.29 -7.79
CA LEU A 82 -12.14 0.14 -6.79
C LEU A 82 -10.95 1.03 -7.13
N ASP A 83 -10.39 1.66 -6.11
CA ASP A 83 -9.18 2.44 -6.25
C ASP A 83 -7.96 1.52 -6.42
N VAL A 84 -7.02 1.89 -7.29
CA VAL A 84 -5.82 1.10 -7.53
C VAL A 84 -4.56 1.93 -7.66
N MET A 85 -3.42 1.34 -7.31
CA MET A 85 -2.10 1.86 -7.67
C MET A 85 -1.32 0.84 -8.48
N VAL A 86 -0.42 1.36 -9.33
CA VAL A 86 0.53 0.54 -10.10
C VAL A 86 1.79 0.35 -9.27
N GLN A 87 2.13 -0.90 -8.96
CA GLN A 87 3.37 -1.23 -8.27
C GLN A 87 4.52 -1.37 -9.27
N ILE A 88 5.56 -0.56 -9.08
CA ILE A 88 6.75 -0.53 -9.93
C ILE A 88 7.93 -1.09 -9.15
N ASN A 89 8.66 -2.01 -9.78
CA ASN A 89 9.89 -2.58 -9.26
C ASN A 89 11.09 -2.05 -10.06
N SER A 90 12.14 -1.65 -9.34
CA SER A 90 13.42 -1.20 -9.89
C SER A 90 14.28 -2.33 -10.46
N GLY A 91 13.86 -3.58 -10.33
CA GLY A 91 14.48 -4.74 -11.01
C GLY A 91 15.85 -5.13 -10.46
N GLN A 92 16.34 -4.50 -9.38
CA GLN A 92 17.64 -4.82 -8.80
C GLN A 92 17.62 -6.05 -7.87
N GLU A 93 16.43 -6.54 -7.54
CA GLU A 93 16.24 -7.78 -6.79
C GLU A 93 15.21 -8.64 -7.53
N ASP A 94 15.66 -9.78 -8.08
CA ASP A 94 14.83 -10.75 -8.83
C ASP A 94 13.63 -11.30 -8.03
N VAL A 95 13.60 -11.06 -6.72
CA VAL A 95 12.59 -11.57 -5.79
C VAL A 95 11.42 -10.58 -5.60
N LYS A 96 11.53 -9.34 -6.09
CA LYS A 96 10.51 -8.31 -5.88
C LYS A 96 9.37 -8.35 -6.91
N THR A 97 8.15 -8.10 -6.43
CA THR A 97 6.94 -7.98 -7.26
C THR A 97 6.77 -6.55 -7.78
N GLY A 98 6.08 -6.37 -8.90
CA GLY A 98 5.90 -5.09 -9.59
C GLY A 98 6.24 -5.15 -11.08
N CYS A 99 5.66 -4.25 -11.87
CA CYS A 99 6.05 -4.11 -13.28
C CYS A 99 7.41 -3.41 -13.37
N HIS A 100 8.13 -3.60 -14.47
CA HIS A 100 9.34 -2.83 -14.72
C HIS A 100 9.01 -1.36 -15.03
N PHE A 101 9.95 -0.44 -14.78
CA PHE A 101 9.77 0.98 -15.09
C PHE A 101 9.38 1.23 -16.56
N SER A 102 9.95 0.46 -17.49
CA SER A 102 9.62 0.55 -18.92
C SER A 102 8.20 0.12 -19.27
N GLU A 103 7.52 -0.62 -18.39
CA GLU A 103 6.17 -1.13 -18.59
C GLU A 103 5.11 -0.28 -17.90
N ALA A 104 5.52 0.56 -16.94
CA ALA A 104 4.63 1.32 -16.08
C ALA A 104 3.70 2.26 -16.86
N GLU A 105 4.22 2.99 -17.84
CA GLU A 105 3.41 3.90 -18.66
C GLU A 105 2.31 3.13 -19.44
N ALA A 106 2.67 2.00 -20.04
CA ALA A 106 1.72 1.18 -20.78
C ALA A 106 0.61 0.63 -19.88
N LEU A 107 0.96 0.19 -18.67
CA LEU A 107 -0.01 -0.28 -17.68
C LEU A 107 -0.93 0.83 -17.20
N VAL A 108 -0.39 2.01 -16.89
CA VAL A 108 -1.18 3.21 -16.51
C VAL A 108 -2.16 3.58 -17.63
N ARG A 109 -1.70 3.64 -18.88
CA ARG A 109 -2.55 3.93 -20.04
C ARG A 109 -3.67 2.89 -20.19
N LEU A 110 -3.35 1.62 -20.04
CA LEU A 110 -4.35 0.55 -20.10
C LEU A 110 -5.42 0.72 -19.04
N ILE A 111 -5.04 0.95 -17.78
CA ILE A 111 -6.00 1.13 -16.68
C ILE A 111 -6.92 2.32 -16.99
N ARG A 112 -6.35 3.48 -17.36
CA ARG A 112 -7.13 4.69 -17.64
C ARG A 112 -8.08 4.58 -18.82
N THR A 113 -7.74 3.78 -19.83
CA THR A 113 -8.50 3.73 -21.10
C THR A 113 -9.40 2.50 -21.25
N GLN A 114 -9.07 1.40 -20.57
CA GLN A 114 -9.74 0.11 -20.75
C GLN A 114 -10.35 -0.45 -19.46
N CYS A 115 -10.09 0.14 -18.30
CA CYS A 115 -10.55 -0.37 -17.01
C CYS A 115 -11.39 0.68 -16.25
N PRO A 116 -12.64 0.97 -16.68
CA PRO A 116 -13.46 2.02 -16.08
C PRO A 116 -13.86 1.76 -14.62
N HIS A 117 -13.78 0.52 -14.12
CA HIS A 117 -14.02 0.21 -12.72
C HIS A 117 -12.75 0.28 -11.86
N LEU A 118 -11.57 0.46 -12.48
CA LEU A 118 -10.31 0.71 -11.80
C LEU A 118 -10.02 2.20 -11.77
N LYS A 119 -10.18 2.81 -10.60
CA LYS A 119 -9.85 4.21 -10.38
C LYS A 119 -8.37 4.33 -10.04
N LEU A 120 -7.57 4.70 -11.04
CA LEU A 120 -6.13 4.86 -10.84
C LEU A 120 -5.85 6.03 -9.88
N LEU A 121 -5.30 5.71 -8.71
CA LEU A 121 -4.87 6.70 -7.71
C LEU A 121 -3.43 7.16 -7.93
N GLY A 122 -2.54 6.27 -8.36
CA GLY A 122 -1.12 6.56 -8.28
C GLY A 122 -0.19 5.39 -8.57
N LEU A 123 1.06 5.59 -8.19
CA LEU A 123 2.16 4.63 -8.32
C LEU A 123 2.66 4.24 -6.93
N MET A 124 3.13 3.00 -6.81
CA MET A 124 3.62 2.44 -5.56
C MET A 124 4.99 1.79 -5.79
N THR A 125 5.91 1.94 -4.83
CA THR A 125 7.09 1.08 -4.76
C THR A 125 7.42 0.70 -3.32
N VAL A 126 8.00 -0.49 -3.16
CA VAL A 126 8.60 -0.91 -1.88
C VAL A 126 10.00 -0.32 -1.72
N GLY A 127 10.71 -0.06 -2.82
CA GLY A 127 12.11 0.35 -2.82
C GLY A 127 13.08 -0.73 -2.35
N ARG A 128 14.38 -0.46 -2.45
CA ARG A 128 15.44 -1.30 -1.88
C ARG A 128 15.38 -1.29 -0.36
N LEU A 129 15.46 -2.47 0.22
CA LEU A 129 15.41 -2.64 1.67
C LEU A 129 16.80 -2.36 2.25
N GLY A 130 16.86 -1.69 3.40
CA GLY A 130 18.12 -1.45 4.10
C GLY A 130 19.08 -0.49 3.38
N HIS A 131 18.55 0.43 2.55
CA HIS A 131 19.32 1.55 2.01
C HIS A 131 19.88 2.40 3.15
N ASP A 132 21.16 2.76 3.08
CA ASP A 132 21.75 3.71 4.02
C ASP A 132 21.48 5.14 3.55
N TRP A 133 20.69 5.88 4.33
CA TRP A 133 20.35 7.26 4.02
C TRP A 133 21.52 8.23 4.16
N THR A 134 22.64 7.83 4.77
CA THR A 134 23.87 8.64 4.73
C THR A 134 24.45 8.75 3.32
N ASP A 135 24.15 7.78 2.45
CA ASP A 135 24.55 7.80 1.03
C ASP A 135 23.59 8.62 0.16
N GLY A 136 22.60 9.27 0.78
CA GLY A 136 21.58 10.06 0.12
C GLY A 136 20.25 9.31 -0.04
N PRO A 137 19.29 9.88 -0.80
CA PRO A 137 17.97 9.30 -0.95
C PRO A 137 17.98 7.90 -1.58
N ASN A 138 17.04 7.05 -1.16
CA ASN A 138 16.83 5.76 -1.80
C ASN A 138 16.58 5.96 -3.32
N PRO A 139 17.47 5.43 -4.20
CA PRO A 139 17.38 5.72 -5.63
C PRO A 139 16.13 5.13 -6.28
N ASP A 140 15.49 4.13 -5.65
CA ASP A 140 14.23 3.57 -6.17
C ASP A 140 13.05 4.54 -5.93
N PHE A 141 13.09 5.33 -4.85
CA PHE A 141 12.10 6.38 -4.60
C PHE A 141 12.27 7.53 -5.59
N LEU A 142 13.52 7.93 -5.85
CA LEU A 142 13.82 8.94 -6.89
C LEU A 142 13.35 8.48 -8.27
N ALA A 143 13.60 7.20 -8.62
CA ALA A 143 13.15 6.63 -9.89
C ALA A 143 11.62 6.57 -9.99
N LEU A 144 10.91 6.31 -8.88
CA LEU A 144 9.45 6.36 -8.85
C LEU A 144 8.90 7.78 -9.10
N ILE A 145 9.49 8.78 -8.45
CA ILE A 145 9.12 10.19 -8.64
C ILE A 145 9.32 10.61 -10.10
N GLU A 146 10.48 10.29 -10.66
CA GLU A 146 10.80 10.60 -12.07
C GLU A 146 9.86 9.85 -13.03
N SER A 147 9.50 8.60 -12.71
CA SER A 147 8.53 7.84 -13.50
C SER A 147 7.15 8.48 -13.48
N ARG A 148 6.68 8.97 -12.32
CA ARG A 148 5.42 9.73 -12.23
C ARG A 148 5.45 10.94 -13.15
N ARG A 149 6.53 11.73 -13.08
CA ARG A 149 6.70 12.93 -13.91
C ARG A 149 6.62 12.61 -15.40
N ASN A 150 7.37 11.60 -15.85
CA ASN A 150 7.38 11.19 -17.26
C ASN A 150 6.02 10.66 -17.72
N ILE A 151 5.36 9.83 -16.91
CA ILE A 151 4.03 9.30 -17.20
C ILE A 151 3.00 10.43 -17.28
N CYS A 152 3.01 11.36 -16.33
CA CYS A 152 2.07 12.49 -16.31
C CYS A 152 2.27 13.42 -17.51
N LEU A 153 3.52 13.73 -17.85
CA LEU A 153 3.87 14.51 -19.03
C LEU A 153 3.37 13.84 -20.31
N SER A 154 3.64 12.54 -20.48
CA SER A 154 3.22 11.76 -21.64
C SER A 154 1.69 11.64 -21.76
N LEU A 155 0.99 11.73 -20.63
CA LEU A 155 -0.48 11.71 -20.56
C LEU A 155 -1.12 13.10 -20.64
N GLY A 156 -0.34 14.18 -20.56
CA GLY A 156 -0.85 15.55 -20.50
C GLY A 156 -1.70 15.83 -19.25
N VAL A 157 -1.34 15.24 -18.11
CA VAL A 157 -2.02 15.44 -16.81
C VAL A 157 -1.08 16.06 -15.78
N ALA A 158 -1.65 16.69 -14.75
CA ALA A 158 -0.90 17.21 -13.62
C ALA A 158 -0.23 16.07 -12.82
N GLU A 159 0.97 16.30 -12.30
CA GLU A 159 1.71 15.26 -11.54
C GLU A 159 0.94 14.81 -10.29
N GLU A 160 0.25 15.74 -9.64
CA GLU A 160 -0.54 15.53 -8.42
C GLU A 160 -1.77 14.64 -8.67
N SER A 161 -2.11 14.38 -9.94
CA SER A 161 -3.17 13.42 -10.29
C SER A 161 -2.78 11.96 -10.04
N LEU A 162 -1.48 11.68 -9.89
CA LEU A 162 -0.96 10.37 -9.51
C LEU A 162 -0.24 10.46 -8.17
N LYS A 163 -0.85 9.91 -7.12
CA LYS A 163 -0.21 9.79 -5.81
C LYS A 163 1.01 8.87 -5.85
N LEU A 164 1.90 9.02 -4.88
CA LEU A 164 3.05 8.17 -4.66
C LEU A 164 2.94 7.44 -3.31
N SER A 165 2.97 6.10 -3.35
CA SER A 165 2.99 5.24 -2.17
C SER A 165 4.37 4.60 -2.01
N PHE A 166 5.20 5.16 -1.13
CA PHE A 166 6.53 4.62 -0.79
C PHE A 166 6.97 5.06 0.62
N GLY A 167 7.94 4.34 1.19
CA GLY A 167 8.34 4.51 2.58
C GLY A 167 7.60 3.53 3.51
N MET A 168 8.37 2.91 4.39
CA MET A 168 7.95 1.94 5.39
C MET A 168 8.49 2.34 6.76
N THR A 169 8.32 1.47 7.75
CA THR A 169 8.70 1.78 9.15
C THR A 169 10.14 2.30 9.32
N ALA A 170 11.09 1.89 8.48
CA ALA A 170 12.50 2.26 8.63
C ALA A 170 12.87 3.60 7.97
N ASP A 171 12.03 4.11 7.06
CA ASP A 171 12.40 5.19 6.14
C ASP A 171 11.21 6.10 5.77
N PHE A 172 10.15 6.11 6.58
CA PHE A 172 8.93 6.88 6.27
C PHE A 172 9.13 8.39 6.45
N GLU A 173 9.97 8.84 7.37
CA GLU A 173 10.23 10.27 7.60
C GLU A 173 10.94 10.88 6.40
N GLU A 174 11.95 10.17 5.89
CA GLU A 174 12.67 10.54 4.69
C GLU A 174 11.78 10.41 3.45
N ALA A 175 10.92 9.39 3.38
CA ALA A 175 9.95 9.25 2.29
C ALA A 175 8.96 10.43 2.23
N ILE A 176 8.47 10.89 3.38
CA ILE A 176 7.63 12.11 3.48
C ILE A 176 8.42 13.33 2.98
N GLY A 177 9.67 13.48 3.43
CA GLY A 177 10.55 14.56 2.98
C GLY A 177 10.81 14.58 1.47
N LEU A 178 10.75 13.41 0.82
CA LEU A 178 10.84 13.24 -0.65
C LEU A 178 9.51 13.40 -1.40
N GLY A 179 8.40 13.64 -0.69
CA GLY A 179 7.09 13.85 -1.30
C GLY A 179 6.26 12.57 -1.48
N SER A 180 6.41 11.57 -0.62
CA SER A 180 5.48 10.45 -0.55
C SER A 180 4.09 10.93 -0.09
N ASP A 181 3.04 10.53 -0.81
CA ASP A 181 1.64 10.79 -0.43
C ASP A 181 1.11 9.73 0.54
N GLU A 182 1.70 8.53 0.52
CA GLU A 182 1.29 7.40 1.35
C GLU A 182 2.51 6.59 1.82
N VAL A 183 2.66 6.48 3.15
CA VAL A 183 3.66 5.61 3.80
C VAL A 183 2.99 4.40 4.45
N ARG A 184 3.70 3.27 4.51
CA ARG A 184 3.18 1.99 5.01
C ARG A 184 3.89 1.57 6.29
N VAL A 185 3.33 1.96 7.43
CA VAL A 185 3.95 1.74 8.75
C VAL A 185 3.26 0.59 9.48
N GLY A 186 4.03 -0.41 9.92
CA GLY A 186 3.50 -1.59 10.62
C GLY A 186 4.22 -1.83 11.94
N THR A 187 5.49 -2.24 11.88
CA THR A 187 6.27 -2.64 13.06
C THR A 187 6.41 -1.52 14.11
N ALA A 188 6.48 -0.25 13.70
CA ALA A 188 6.50 0.86 14.65
C ALA A 188 5.18 1.04 15.42
N VAL A 189 4.06 0.58 14.85
CA VAL A 189 2.72 0.75 15.44
C VAL A 189 2.25 -0.52 16.16
N PHE A 190 2.47 -1.69 15.59
CA PHE A 190 1.98 -2.97 16.13
C PHE A 190 3.08 -3.86 16.72
N GLY A 191 4.34 -3.46 16.63
CA GLY A 191 5.48 -4.28 17.04
C GLY A 191 5.80 -5.40 16.04
N GLN A 192 6.71 -6.30 16.41
CA GLN A 192 7.09 -7.41 15.54
C GLN A 192 5.99 -8.47 15.44
N ARG A 193 5.85 -9.08 14.25
CA ARG A 193 4.95 -10.21 14.03
C ARG A 193 5.38 -11.39 14.92
N LYS A 194 4.47 -11.85 15.78
CA LYS A 194 4.64 -13.11 16.52
C LYS A 194 4.33 -14.27 15.57
N TYR A 195 5.35 -14.97 15.11
CA TYR A 195 5.15 -16.27 14.48
C TYR A 195 4.88 -17.30 15.57
N PRO A 196 3.82 -18.12 15.48
CA PRO A 196 3.62 -19.20 16.42
C PRO A 196 4.74 -20.23 16.20
N ILE A 197 5.71 -20.24 17.11
CA ILE A 197 6.59 -21.40 17.32
C ILE A 197 6.43 -21.79 18.79
N GLY A 198 6.23 -23.08 19.03
CA GLY A 198 5.99 -23.62 20.36
C GLY A 198 6.98 -23.10 21.40
N VAL A 199 6.40 -22.56 22.48
CA VAL A 199 6.94 -22.54 23.85
C VAL A 199 8.16 -21.62 24.13
N LEU A 200 7.84 -20.54 24.88
CA LEU A 200 8.67 -19.75 25.84
C LEU A 200 9.68 -18.74 25.24
N THR A 201 9.87 -17.51 25.72
CA THR A 201 9.71 -16.89 27.06
C THR A 201 9.46 -15.37 26.96
N HIS A 202 8.97 -14.81 28.07
CA HIS A 202 8.72 -13.41 28.42
C HIS A 202 9.79 -12.39 27.98
N GLY A 203 9.39 -11.43 27.14
CA GLY A 203 10.03 -10.11 27.04
C GLY A 203 9.09 -9.05 27.61
N LYS A 204 9.52 -8.31 28.64
CA LYS A 204 8.82 -7.12 29.11
C LYS A 204 8.94 -6.03 28.04
N TRP A 205 7.78 -5.49 27.67
CA TRP A 205 7.57 -4.41 26.71
C TRP A 205 8.20 -3.10 27.18
N ASP A 206 8.79 -2.34 26.26
CA ASP A 206 9.06 -0.92 26.48
C ASP A 206 8.02 -0.10 25.70
N MET A 207 6.89 0.19 26.33
CA MET A 207 5.78 0.94 25.71
C MET A 207 6.10 2.44 25.49
N SER A 208 7.27 2.93 25.90
CA SER A 208 7.54 4.38 25.97
C SER A 208 7.67 5.08 24.60
N ARG A 209 8.00 4.34 23.52
CA ARG A 209 7.96 4.87 22.14
C ARG A 209 6.58 4.77 21.47
N TYR A 210 5.64 4.02 22.07
CA TYR A 210 4.38 3.60 21.43
C TYR A 210 3.17 4.45 21.82
N THR A 211 3.35 5.36 22.77
CA THR A 211 2.38 6.41 23.13
C THR A 211 2.98 7.79 22.94
N ASP A 212 4.11 7.92 22.25
CA ASP A 212 4.72 9.22 22.01
C ASP A 212 3.73 10.07 21.19
N PRO A 213 3.16 11.13 21.79
CA PRO A 213 2.21 11.97 21.10
C PRO A 213 2.80 12.60 19.85
N GLN A 214 4.14 12.77 19.77
CA GLN A 214 4.82 13.30 18.58
C GLN A 214 4.73 12.35 17.39
N TYR A 215 4.88 11.04 17.61
CA TYR A 215 4.69 10.06 16.53
C TYR A 215 3.24 10.04 16.05
N LEU A 216 2.27 9.94 16.97
CA LEU A 216 0.85 9.98 16.60
C LEU A 216 0.42 11.33 15.99
N GLN A 217 1.13 12.42 16.30
CA GLN A 217 0.89 13.74 15.72
C GLN A 217 1.52 13.86 14.32
N LEU A 218 2.78 13.46 14.12
CA LEU A 218 3.43 13.39 12.81
C LEU A 218 2.62 12.51 11.84
N ILE A 219 2.06 11.42 12.36
CA ILE A 219 1.14 10.50 11.69
C ILE A 219 -0.17 11.17 11.26
N ARG A 220 -0.73 12.02 12.13
CA ARG A 220 -1.96 12.78 11.85
C ARG A 220 -1.71 13.93 10.88
N ASP A 221 -0.60 14.63 11.05
CA ASP A 221 -0.21 15.80 10.26
C ASP A 221 0.20 15.42 8.84
N ASN A 222 0.71 14.20 8.64
CA ASN A 222 1.13 13.69 7.33
C ASN A 222 0.25 12.54 6.82
N GLY A 223 -0.89 12.29 7.47
CA GLY A 223 -1.94 11.37 7.04
C GLY A 223 -1.46 9.96 6.71
N LEU A 224 -1.11 9.14 7.73
CA LEU A 224 -0.86 7.71 7.53
C LEU A 224 -2.02 7.04 6.78
N GLN A 225 -1.87 6.83 5.47
CA GLN A 225 -2.96 6.26 4.67
C GLN A 225 -2.99 4.74 4.72
N THR A 226 -2.02 4.03 5.31
CA THR A 226 -2.12 2.57 5.46
C THR A 226 -1.29 2.01 6.62
N LEU A 227 -1.93 1.45 7.65
CA LEU A 227 -1.29 0.67 8.71
C LEU A 227 -1.23 -0.82 8.36
N LYS A 228 -0.06 -1.45 8.46
CA LYS A 228 0.18 -2.88 8.11
C LYS A 228 0.22 -3.82 9.32
#